data_AF-A0A3M1L8S3-F1
#
_entry.id   AF-A0A3M1L8S3-F1
#
_cell.length_a   1.000
_cell.length_b   1.000
_cell.length_c   1.000
_cell.angle_alpha   90.00
_cell.angle_beta   90.00
_cell.angle_gamma   90.00
#
_symmetry.space_group_name_H-M   'P 1'
#
loop_
_entity.id
_entity.type
_entity.pdbx_description
1 polymer ?
#
loop_
_entity_poly.entity_id
_entity_poly.type
_entity_poly.pdbx_seq_one_letter_code
_entity_poly.pdbx_strand_id
1 'polypeptide(L)' 'METHHIVPVAKGGRDDIENLMHLHTMCHKQLHNTKLKA' A
#
# COMPACT_ATOMS: atom_id res chain seq x y z
N MET A 1 5.62 3.67 11.48
CA MET A 1 4.32 3.40 10.83
C MET A 1 4.28 4.22 9.56
N GLU A 2 3.77 3.66 8.48
CA GLU A 2 3.64 4.30 7.17
C GLU A 2 2.25 4.02 6.61
N THR A 3 1.71 4.97 5.85
CA THR A 3 0.42 4.84 5.19
C THR A 3 0.63 4.21 3.80
N HIS A 4 -0.17 3.20 3.50
CA HIS A 4 -0.12 2.40 2.28
C HIS A 4 -1.46 2.49 1.54
N HIS A 5 -1.41 2.68 0.22
CA HIS A 5 -2.59 2.58 -0.63
C HIS A 5 -2.89 1.12 -0.97
N ILE A 6 -4.07 0.63 -0.56
CA ILE A 6 -4.53 -0.75 -0.83
C ILE A 6 -4.59 -0.99 -2.34
N VAL A 7 -5.23 -0.08 -3.07
CA VAL A 7 -5.13 0.02 -4.53
C VAL A 7 -4.10 1.10 -4.86
N PRO A 8 -3.01 0.79 -5.57
CA PRO A 8 -2.01 1.78 -5.94
C PRO A 8 -2.60 2.91 -6.78
N VAL A 9 -2.18 4.15 -6.52
CA VAL A 9 -2.58 5.33 -7.31
C VAL A 9 -2.27 5.13 -8.80
N ALA A 10 -1.14 4.50 -9.14
CA ALA A 10 -0.76 4.17 -10.51
C ALA A 10 -1.75 3.23 -11.23
N LYS A 11 -2.63 2.54 -10.48
CA LYS A 11 -3.69 1.67 -11.00
C LYS A 11 -5.09 2.27 -10.83
N GLY A 12 -5.19 3.56 -10.50
CA GLY A 12 -6.47 4.27 -10.29
C GLY A 12 -6.99 4.26 -8.84
N GLY A 13 -6.15 3.88 -7.87
CA GLY A 13 -6.49 4.02 -6.46
C GLY A 13 -6.67 5.49 -6.03
N ARG A 14 -7.60 5.73 -5.11
CA ARG A 14 -7.92 7.06 -4.57
C ARG A 14 -7.11 7.35 -3.29
N ASP A 15 -6.94 8.63 -2.96
CA ASP A 15 -6.28 9.06 -1.73
C ASP A 15 -7.30 9.37 -0.63
N ASP A 16 -8.17 8.39 -0.34
CA ASP A 16 -9.20 8.49 0.69
C ASP A 16 -8.99 7.43 1.78
N ILE A 17 -9.59 7.66 2.95
CA ILE A 17 -9.39 6.83 4.14
C ILE A 17 -9.76 5.36 3.87
N GLU A 18 -10.69 5.10 2.96
CA GLU A 18 -11.12 3.75 2.58
C GLU A 18 -10.04 2.98 1.81
N ASN A 19 -9.17 3.69 1.07
CA ASN A 19 -8.05 3.10 0.32
C ASN A 19 -6.70 3.18 1.06
N LEU A 20 -6.67 3.71 2.29
CA LEU A 20 -5.45 3.90 3.07
C LEU A 20 -5.37 2.90 4.24
N MET A 21 -4.19 2.31 4.43
CA MET A 21 -3.89 1.40 5.53
C MET A 21 -2.59 1.79 6.23
N HIS A 22 -2.58 1.78 7.56
CA HIS A 22 -1.34 2.01 8.32
C HIS A 22 -0.60 0.69 8.55
N LEU A 23 0.65 0.65 8.12
CA LEU A 23 1.52 -0.51 8.25
C LEU A 23 2.80 -0.17 8.99
N HIS A 24 3.40 -1.16 9.64
CA HIS A 24 4.78 -1.03 10.07
C HIS A 24 5.68 -0.83 8.85
N THR A 25 6.70 0.01 8.98
CA THR A 25 7.63 0.33 7.87
C THR A 25 8.26 -0.92 7.25
N MET A 26 8.59 -1.94 8.06
CA MET A 26 9.13 -3.20 7.52
C MET A 26 8.11 -4.02 6.75
N CYS A 27 6.85 -4.07 7.21
CA CYS A 27 5.77 -4.75 6.50
C CYS A 27 5.44 -4.03 5.18
N HIS A 28 5.41 -2.70 5.20
CA HIS A 28 5.17 -1.89 4.01
C HIS A 28 6.24 -2.12 2.93
N LYS A 29 7.52 -2.12 3.33
CA LYS A 29 8.64 -2.46 2.44
C LYS A 29 8.54 -3.88 1.90
N GLN A 30 8.15 -4.86 2.72
CA GLN A 30 7.98 -6.24 2.27
C GLN A 30 6.89 -6.36 1.20
N LEU A 31 5.74 -5.70 1.36
CA LEU A 31 4.67 -5.73 0.35
C LEU A 31 5.10 -5.13 -0.99
N HIS A 32 5.86 -4.04 -0.98
CA HIS A 32 6.35 -3.42 -2.23
C HIS A 32 7.54 -4.18 -2.87
N ASN A 33 8.35 -4.88 -2.07
CA ASN A 33 9.52 -5.61 -2.56
C ASN A 33 9.21 -7.07 -2.94
N THR A 34 8.16 -7.66 -2.35
CA THR A 34 7.67 -8.95 -2.80
C THR A 34 6.93 -8.75 -4.11
N LYS A 35 7.44 -9.35 -5.20
CA LYS A 35 6.72 -9.44 -6.49
C LYS A 35 5.52 -10.40 -6.38
N LEU A 36 4.70 -10.27 -5.34
CA LEU A 36 3.37 -10.86 -5.32
C LEU A 36 2.55 -10.07 -6.33
N LYS A 37 2.62 -10.52 -7.59
CA LYS A 37 1.67 -10.16 -8.63
C LYS A 37 0.28 -10.56 -8.11
N ALA A 38 -0.48 -9.59 -7.63
CA ALA A 38 -1.93 -9.68 -7.59
C ALA A 38 -2.47 -9.69 -9.02
#